data_AF-A0A2P5AAC8-F1
#
_entry.id   AF-A0A2P5AAC8-F1
#
_cell.length_a   1.000
_cell.length_b   1.000
_cell.length_c   1.000
_cell.angle_alpha   90.00
_cell.angle_beta   90.00
_cell.angle_gamma   90.00
#
_symmetry.space_group_name_H-M   'P 1'
#
loop_
_entity.id
_entity.type
_entity.pdbx_description
1 polymer ?
#
loop_
_entity_poly.entity_id
_entity_poly.type
_entity_poly.pdbx_seq_one_letter_code
_entity_poly.pdbx_strand_id
1 'polypeptide(L)'
;MERLNIVSGAALQMQLELLWFKEIEKIMPPSIKEKENNEHETARAIFSKTHKDLLKEGESWMKKTAESCTIVATLIATVVFATAFSVPGGNDSDTGIPIHLKYNLYSVFSLSNGVAMFSSSTSILMFLSILTSRYAEHDFLRSLPLRLIVGLTALFISMATMTVAFCMAFFIAYRRGSMWIPVLIATLQLVPVTLFLYLFYPLLIDIFFSTFYSHSLFNPSKRMLQWAGDT
;
A
#
# COMPACT_ATOMS: atom_id res chain seq x y z
N MET A 1 -22.49 -14.50 10.42
CA MET A 1 -21.68 -13.75 9.44
C MET A 1 -20.48 -14.62 9.11
N GLU A 2 -20.66 -15.46 8.11
CA GLU A 2 -19.77 -16.53 7.73
C GLU A 2 -18.68 -15.96 6.81
N ARG A 3 -17.42 -16.10 7.24
CA ARG A 3 -16.20 -16.15 6.41
C ARG A 3 -16.05 -15.05 5.34
N LEU A 4 -15.48 -13.92 5.77
CA LEU A 4 -14.69 -13.01 4.91
C LEU A 4 -13.33 -13.65 4.53
N ASN A 5 -13.36 -14.92 4.14
CA ASN A 5 -12.17 -15.62 3.70
C ASN A 5 -11.81 -15.19 2.28
N ILE A 6 -10.50 -14.97 2.10
CA ILE A 6 -9.77 -14.89 0.82
C ILE A 6 -9.79 -13.46 0.23
N VAL A 7 -8.98 -12.56 0.82
CA VAL A 7 -8.04 -11.62 0.13
C VAL A 7 -7.63 -10.45 1.03
N SER A 8 -8.38 -10.09 2.08
CA SER A 8 -8.02 -8.93 2.92
C SER A 8 -6.92 -9.21 3.99
N GLY A 9 -6.60 -10.47 4.31
CA GLY A 9 -5.50 -10.83 5.21
C GLY A 9 -5.81 -10.69 6.70
N ALA A 10 -5.18 -11.52 7.54
CA ALA A 10 -5.41 -11.58 8.98
C ALA A 10 -5.23 -10.22 9.69
N ALA A 11 -4.40 -9.33 9.13
CA ALA A 11 -4.18 -7.99 9.65
C ALA A 11 -5.41 -7.08 9.50
N LEU A 12 -6.13 -7.16 8.37
CA LEU A 12 -7.36 -6.40 8.17
C LEU A 12 -8.50 -6.95 9.01
N GLN A 13 -8.57 -8.27 9.19
CA GLN A 13 -9.51 -8.87 10.12
C GLN A 13 -9.25 -8.41 11.55
N MET A 14 -8.00 -8.43 12.01
CA MET A 14 -7.63 -7.92 13.34
C MET A 14 -7.98 -6.43 13.50
N GLN A 15 -7.73 -5.60 12.48
CA GLN A 15 -8.09 -4.18 12.48
C GLN A 15 -9.61 -4.00 12.65
N LEU A 16 -10.42 -4.77 11.93
CA LEU A 16 -11.88 -4.66 11.95
C LEU A 16 -12.46 -5.11 13.29
N GLU A 17 -11.99 -6.21 13.85
CA GLU A 17 -12.39 -6.68 15.20
C GLU A 17 -12.04 -5.65 16.28
N LEU A 18 -10.87 -5.02 16.19
CA LEU A 18 -10.46 -3.96 17.11
C LEU A 18 -11.32 -2.69 16.98
N LEU A 19 -11.70 -2.31 15.76
CA LEU A 19 -12.58 -1.17 15.50
C LEU A 19 -13.98 -1.43 16.06
N TRP A 20 -14.52 -2.62 15.82
CA TRP A 20 -15.82 -3.05 16.34
C TRP A 20 -15.83 -3.04 17.87
N PHE A 21 -14.80 -3.62 18.50
CA PHE A 21 -14.65 -3.63 19.96
C PHE A 21 -14.64 -2.20 20.52
N LYS A 22 -13.88 -1.28 19.90
CA LYS A 22 -13.82 0.12 20.33
C LYS A 22 -15.16 0.85 20.23
N GLU A 23 -15.96 0.58 19.19
CA GLU A 23 -17.26 1.26 19.07
C GLU A 23 -18.28 0.72 20.08
N ILE A 24 -18.28 -0.59 20.36
CA ILE A 24 -19.10 -1.15 21.44
C ILE A 24 -18.66 -0.59 22.80
N GLU A 25 -17.35 -0.54 23.04
CA GLU A 25 -16.79 0.03 24.25
C GLU A 25 -17.21 1.50 24.41
N LYS A 26 -17.37 2.26 23.34
CA LYS A 26 -17.83 3.66 23.38
C LYS A 26 -19.31 3.81 23.76
N ILE A 27 -20.15 2.85 23.39
CA ILE A 27 -21.60 2.86 23.68
C ILE A 27 -21.88 2.33 25.11
N MET A 28 -21.00 1.50 25.66
CA MET A 28 -21.21 0.92 26.99
C MET A 28 -21.07 1.94 28.14
N PRO A 29 -21.93 1.86 29.18
CA PRO A 29 -21.75 2.59 30.43
C PRO A 29 -20.39 2.25 31.09
N PRO A 30 -19.71 3.22 31.76
CA PRO A 30 -18.42 3.00 32.39
C PRO A 30 -18.40 1.82 33.38
N SER A 31 -19.49 1.64 34.13
CA SER A 31 -19.67 0.56 35.10
C SER A 31 -19.65 -0.85 34.49
N ILE A 32 -19.97 -0.99 33.20
CA ILE A 32 -19.95 -2.28 32.50
C ILE A 32 -18.58 -2.54 31.88
N LYS A 33 -17.83 -1.50 31.49
CA LYS A 33 -16.49 -1.66 30.89
C LYS A 33 -15.49 -2.31 31.85
N GLU A 34 -15.59 -1.94 33.13
CA GLU A 34 -14.73 -2.45 34.20
C GLU A 34 -15.32 -3.68 34.90
N LYS A 35 -16.52 -4.12 34.50
CA LYS A 35 -17.15 -5.29 35.10
C LYS A 35 -16.38 -6.55 34.70
N GLU A 36 -15.93 -7.27 35.72
CA GLU A 36 -15.28 -8.56 35.55
C GLU A 36 -16.30 -9.70 35.46
N ASN A 37 -15.94 -10.74 34.72
CA ASN A 37 -16.66 -12.02 34.74
C ASN A 37 -16.31 -12.82 36.02
N ASN A 38 -16.86 -14.02 36.15
CA ASN A 38 -16.59 -14.91 37.28
C ASN A 38 -15.11 -15.39 37.37
N GLU A 39 -14.32 -15.14 36.32
CA GLU A 39 -12.89 -15.47 36.24
C GLU A 39 -12.00 -14.24 36.48
N HIS A 40 -12.55 -13.11 36.96
CA HIS A 40 -11.84 -11.84 37.16
C HIS A 40 -11.26 -11.22 35.87
N GLU A 41 -11.87 -11.51 34.72
CA GLU A 41 -11.46 -10.95 33.42
C GLU A 41 -12.43 -9.84 32.98
N THR A 42 -11.87 -8.69 32.56
CA THR A 42 -12.63 -7.62 31.91
C THR A 42 -12.91 -7.97 30.44
N ALA A 43 -13.88 -7.31 29.82
CA ALA A 43 -14.19 -7.48 28.39
C ALA A 43 -12.95 -7.26 27.49
N ARG A 44 -12.05 -6.34 27.86
CA ARG A 44 -10.79 -6.09 27.16
C ARG A 44 -9.81 -7.25 27.28
N ALA A 45 -9.69 -7.84 28.47
CA ALA A 45 -8.82 -9.00 28.71
C ALA A 45 -9.28 -10.22 27.92
N ILE A 46 -10.59 -10.49 27.92
CA ILE A 46 -11.19 -11.58 27.12
C ILE A 46 -10.92 -11.35 25.63
N PHE A 47 -11.14 -10.14 25.11
CA PHE A 47 -10.88 -9.82 23.71
C PHE A 47 -9.43 -10.10 23.31
N SER A 48 -8.46 -9.62 24.10
CA SER A 48 -7.03 -9.82 23.84
C SER A 48 -6.64 -11.31 23.87
N LYS A 49 -7.19 -12.07 24.83
CA LYS A 49 -6.96 -13.52 24.95
C LYS A 49 -7.52 -14.28 23.76
N THR A 50 -8.74 -13.97 23.31
CA THR A 50 -9.41 -14.62 22.18
C THR A 50 -8.74 -14.30 20.84
N HIS A 51 -8.24 -13.07 20.65
CA HIS A 51 -7.67 -12.63 19.37
C HIS A 51 -6.14 -12.71 19.29
N LYS A 52 -5.49 -13.35 20.27
CA LYS A 52 -4.02 -13.46 20.34
C LYS A 52 -3.41 -14.13 19.11
N ASP A 53 -4.03 -15.20 18.61
CA ASP A 53 -3.52 -15.91 17.43
C ASP A 53 -3.80 -15.12 16.14
N LEU A 54 -4.96 -14.47 16.04
CA LEU A 54 -5.26 -13.56 14.93
C LEU A 54 -4.27 -12.39 14.85
N LEU A 55 -3.86 -11.83 16.00
CA LEU A 55 -2.85 -10.78 16.06
C LEU A 55 -1.49 -11.26 15.54
N LYS A 56 -1.06 -12.47 15.91
CA LYS A 56 0.18 -13.07 15.40
C LYS A 56 0.12 -13.33 13.90
N GLU A 57 -1.01 -13.83 13.40
CA GLU A 57 -1.23 -14.04 11.97
C GLU A 57 -1.23 -12.72 11.20
N GLY A 58 -1.87 -11.68 11.76
CA GLY A 58 -1.86 -10.33 11.22
C GLY A 58 -0.45 -9.73 11.17
N GLU A 59 0.32 -9.87 12.23
CA GLU A 59 1.73 -9.46 12.28
C GLU A 59 2.55 -10.19 11.21
N SER A 60 2.42 -11.52 11.12
CA SER A 60 3.15 -12.32 10.12
C SER A 60 2.79 -11.91 8.70
N TRP A 61 1.51 -11.68 8.43
CA TRP A 61 1.02 -11.25 7.13
C TRP A 61 1.59 -9.87 6.75
N MET A 62 1.58 -8.90 7.66
CA MET A 62 2.15 -7.57 7.42
C MET A 62 3.65 -7.62 7.17
N LYS A 63 4.40 -8.40 7.96
CA LYS A 63 5.86 -8.56 7.77
C LYS A 63 6.19 -9.18 6.42
N LYS A 64 5.55 -10.29 6.06
CA LYS A 64 5.76 -10.95 4.75
C LYS A 64 5.42 -10.05 3.58
N THR A 65 4.34 -9.27 3.70
CA THR A 65 3.93 -8.31 2.67
C THR A 65 4.96 -7.18 2.57
N ALA A 66 5.38 -6.60 3.70
CA ALA A 66 6.39 -5.54 3.73
C ALA A 66 7.75 -6.01 3.18
N GLU A 67 8.22 -7.21 3.52
CA GLU A 67 9.44 -7.81 2.96
C GLU A 67 9.33 -7.97 1.45
N SER A 68 8.27 -8.61 0.96
CA SER A 68 8.05 -8.84 -0.47
C SER A 68 8.01 -7.53 -1.26
N CYS A 69 7.26 -6.54 -0.76
CA CYS A 69 7.16 -5.24 -1.41
C CYS A 69 8.44 -4.42 -1.32
N THR A 70 9.22 -4.55 -0.24
CA THR A 70 10.55 -3.92 -0.13
C THR A 70 11.51 -4.46 -1.18
N ILE A 71 11.49 -5.78 -1.44
CA ILE A 71 12.30 -6.39 -2.50
C ILE A 71 11.94 -5.78 -3.86
N VAL A 72 10.64 -5.68 -4.19
CA VAL A 72 10.17 -5.08 -5.43
C VAL A 72 10.56 -3.60 -5.53
N ALA A 73 10.37 -2.83 -4.45
CA ALA A 73 10.73 -1.42 -4.41
C ALA A 73 12.25 -1.21 -4.58
N THR A 74 13.07 -2.06 -3.96
CA THR A 74 14.52 -2.02 -4.09
C THR A 74 14.95 -2.33 -5.51
N LEU A 75 14.35 -3.35 -6.14
CA LEU A 75 14.62 -3.69 -7.54
C LEU A 75 14.29 -2.51 -8.47
N ILE A 76 13.13 -1.87 -8.30
CA ILE A 76 12.77 -0.68 -9.11
C ILE A 76 13.79 0.44 -8.89
N ALA A 77 14.16 0.73 -7.63
CA ALA A 77 15.13 1.76 -7.32
C ALA A 77 16.50 1.49 -7.98
N THR A 78 16.98 0.25 -7.95
CA THR A 78 18.23 -0.16 -8.60
C THR A 78 18.18 0.03 -10.12
N VAL A 79 17.09 -0.41 -10.76
CA VAL A 79 16.96 -0.28 -12.22
C VAL A 79 16.87 1.19 -12.62
N VAL A 80 16.03 1.98 -11.94
CA VAL A 80 15.89 3.43 -12.18
C VAL A 80 17.23 4.14 -12.02
N PHE A 81 17.96 3.86 -10.93
CA PHE A 81 19.29 4.42 -10.68
C PHE A 81 20.26 4.08 -11.81
N ALA A 82 20.34 2.81 -12.24
CA ALA A 82 21.20 2.41 -13.35
C ALA A 82 20.83 3.11 -14.66
N THR A 83 19.53 3.22 -14.97
CA THR A 83 19.05 3.88 -16.20
C THR A 83 19.26 5.39 -16.20
N ALA A 84 19.28 6.05 -15.04
CA ALA A 84 19.56 7.47 -14.93
C ALA A 84 20.98 7.83 -15.38
N PHE A 85 21.94 6.91 -15.20
CA PHE A 85 23.34 7.09 -15.62
C PHE A 85 23.67 6.41 -16.94
N SER A 86 22.82 5.49 -17.42
CA SER A 86 23.03 4.71 -18.65
C SER A 86 22.06 5.14 -19.76
N VAL A 87 21.88 6.45 -19.96
CA VAL A 87 20.88 6.99 -20.90
C VAL A 87 21.14 6.51 -22.35
N PRO A 88 20.16 5.87 -23.01
CA PRO A 88 20.31 5.40 -24.39
C PRO A 88 20.18 6.55 -25.38
N GLY A 89 21.24 6.89 -26.12
CA GLY A 89 21.14 7.74 -27.33
C GLY A 89 22.39 8.52 -27.76
N GLY A 90 23.54 8.33 -27.09
CA GLY A 90 24.83 8.81 -27.60
C GLY A 90 24.97 10.33 -27.79
N ASN A 91 26.10 10.75 -28.36
CA ASN A 91 26.37 12.14 -28.73
C ASN A 91 26.10 12.33 -30.22
N ASP A 92 25.58 13.49 -30.62
CA ASP A 92 25.40 13.79 -32.05
C ASP A 92 26.78 14.00 -32.68
N SER A 93 27.10 13.21 -33.70
CA SER A 93 28.44 13.21 -34.33
C SER A 93 28.75 14.51 -35.09
N ASP A 94 27.73 15.25 -35.52
CA ASP A 94 27.91 16.51 -36.27
C ASP A 94 27.98 17.76 -35.39
N THR A 95 27.34 17.74 -34.22
CA THR A 95 27.25 18.93 -33.35
C THR A 95 28.01 18.78 -32.03
N GLY A 96 28.41 17.56 -31.65
CA GLY A 96 29.06 17.28 -30.36
C GLY A 96 28.14 17.50 -29.16
N ILE A 97 26.84 17.77 -29.39
CA ILE A 97 25.83 17.97 -28.35
C ILE A 97 25.17 16.61 -28.07
N PRO A 98 24.91 16.26 -26.80
CA PRO A 98 24.15 15.06 -26.49
C PRO A 98 22.80 15.12 -27.18
N ILE A 99 22.45 14.10 -27.98
CA ILE A 99 21.18 14.02 -28.75
C ILE A 99 19.96 14.24 -27.82
N HIS A 100 20.17 13.99 -26.53
CA HIS A 100 19.27 14.12 -25.38
C HIS A 100 18.79 15.53 -25.04
N LEU A 101 19.56 16.58 -25.33
CA LEU A 101 19.31 17.92 -24.76
C LEU A 101 18.17 18.70 -25.44
N LYS A 102 17.66 18.26 -26.60
CA LYS A 102 16.79 19.09 -27.45
C LYS A 102 15.32 18.65 -27.52
N TYR A 103 14.88 17.63 -26.77
CA TYR A 103 13.59 16.99 -27.01
C TYR A 103 12.77 16.65 -25.76
N ASN A 104 11.47 16.92 -25.83
CA ASN A 104 10.46 16.63 -24.79
C ASN A 104 10.53 15.19 -24.26
N LEU A 105 10.93 14.22 -25.09
CA LEU A 105 11.01 12.81 -24.70
C LEU A 105 12.05 12.55 -23.60
N TYR A 106 13.22 13.20 -23.69
CA TYR A 106 14.29 13.04 -22.69
C TYR A 106 13.92 13.72 -21.35
N SER A 107 13.27 14.89 -21.41
CA SER A 107 12.76 15.56 -20.22
C SER A 107 11.74 14.71 -19.48
N VAL A 108 10.79 14.09 -20.20
CA VAL A 108 9.81 13.17 -19.59
C VAL A 108 10.49 11.93 -19.04
N PHE A 109 11.43 11.33 -19.77
CA PHE A 109 12.23 10.20 -19.29
C PHE A 109 12.95 10.52 -17.96
N SER A 110 13.66 11.63 -17.90
CA SER A 110 14.42 12.04 -16.72
C SER A 110 13.50 12.33 -15.53
N LEU A 111 12.38 13.04 -15.76
CA LEU A 111 11.39 13.33 -14.74
C LEU A 111 10.75 12.05 -14.20
N SER A 112 10.33 11.14 -15.07
CA SER A 112 9.74 9.85 -14.69
C SER A 112 10.70 9.00 -13.87
N ASN A 113 11.99 8.94 -14.24
CA ASN A 113 13.01 8.26 -13.43
C ASN A 113 13.17 8.92 -12.04
N GLY A 114 13.20 10.25 -11.97
CA GLY A 114 13.26 10.95 -10.69
C GLY A 114 12.08 10.60 -9.79
N VAL A 115 10.85 10.66 -10.31
CA VAL A 115 9.64 10.31 -9.54
C VAL A 115 9.66 8.84 -9.13
N ALA A 116 10.09 7.93 -10.01
CA ALA A 116 10.22 6.51 -9.69
C ALA A 116 11.20 6.29 -8.53
N MET A 117 12.37 6.92 -8.57
CA MET A 117 13.39 6.77 -7.53
C MET A 117 12.92 7.29 -6.16
N PHE A 118 12.32 8.49 -6.13
CA PHE A 118 11.77 9.07 -4.91
C PHE A 118 10.66 8.21 -4.32
N SER A 119 9.67 7.83 -5.13
CA SER A 119 8.54 7.03 -4.68
C SER A 119 8.95 5.62 -4.23
N SER A 120 9.92 4.98 -4.91
CA SER A 120 10.49 3.71 -4.45
C SER A 120 11.19 3.85 -3.10
N SER A 121 11.97 4.92 -2.91
CA SER A 121 12.65 5.18 -1.63
C SER A 121 11.65 5.40 -0.49
N THR A 122 10.59 6.17 -0.74
CA THR A 122 9.49 6.34 0.22
C THR A 122 8.82 5.01 0.55
N SER A 123 8.57 4.17 -0.46
CA SER A 123 7.99 2.84 -0.27
C SER A 123 8.85 1.94 0.63
N ILE A 124 10.17 1.90 0.38
CA ILE A 124 11.15 1.16 1.19
C ILE A 124 11.10 1.63 2.64
N LEU A 125 11.12 2.94 2.90
CA LEU A 125 11.08 3.49 4.25
C LEU A 125 9.78 3.11 4.99
N MET A 126 8.64 3.14 4.29
CA MET A 126 7.35 2.75 4.89
C MET A 126 7.30 1.27 5.24
N PHE A 127 7.76 0.39 4.34
CA PHE A 127 7.80 -1.04 4.63
C PHE A 127 8.84 -1.38 5.71
N LEU A 128 10.00 -0.72 5.71
CA LEU A 128 10.96 -0.85 6.81
C LEU A 128 10.34 -0.42 8.15
N SER A 129 9.57 0.66 8.15
CA SER A 129 8.83 1.11 9.34
C SER A 129 7.79 0.11 9.83
N ILE A 130 7.24 -0.72 8.94
CA ILE A 130 6.36 -1.86 9.30
C ILE A 130 7.20 -2.97 9.92
N LEU A 131 8.34 -3.32 9.32
CA LEU A 131 9.21 -4.39 9.84
C LEU A 131 9.82 -4.08 11.21
N THR A 132 10.15 -2.81 11.48
CA THR A 132 10.71 -2.36 12.78
C THR A 132 9.63 -2.00 13.81
N SER A 133 8.33 -2.10 13.47
CA SER A 133 7.26 -1.78 14.40
C SER A 133 7.17 -2.80 15.56
N ARG A 134 6.65 -2.36 16.71
CA ARG A 134 6.44 -3.22 17.89
C ARG A 134 5.14 -4.05 17.84
N TYR A 135 4.28 -3.85 16.84
CA TYR A 135 3.03 -4.58 16.61
C TYR A 135 2.11 -4.68 17.84
N ALA A 136 1.97 -3.58 18.61
CA ALA A 136 0.98 -3.53 19.67
C ALA A 136 -0.44 -3.59 19.07
N GLU A 137 -1.43 -4.14 19.79
CA GLU A 137 -2.84 -4.19 19.34
C GLU A 137 -3.34 -2.82 18.84
N HIS A 138 -2.99 -1.74 19.54
CA HIS A 138 -3.43 -0.40 19.16
C HIS A 138 -2.80 0.08 17.83
N ASP A 139 -1.63 -0.42 17.44
CA ASP A 139 -0.99 -0.03 16.19
C ASP A 139 -1.73 -0.55 14.96
N PHE A 140 -2.41 -1.70 15.09
CA PHE A 140 -3.25 -2.27 14.03
C PHE A 140 -4.46 -1.41 13.68
N LEU A 141 -4.87 -0.47 14.53
CA LEU A 141 -6.02 0.38 14.27
C LEU A 141 -5.78 1.44 13.20
N ARG A 142 -4.56 2.02 13.18
CA ARG A 142 -4.29 3.20 12.35
C ARG A 142 -2.85 3.31 11.88
N SER A 143 -1.86 3.12 12.75
CA SER A 143 -0.46 3.37 12.40
C SER A 143 0.06 2.35 11.39
N LEU A 144 -0.19 1.06 11.61
CA LEU A 144 0.23 -0.03 10.74
C LEU A 144 -0.50 -0.04 9.38
N PRO A 145 -1.84 0.04 9.31
CA PRO A 145 -2.58 0.12 8.05
C PRO A 145 -2.22 1.36 7.21
N LEU A 146 -2.03 2.53 7.85
CA LEU A 146 -1.65 3.74 7.11
C LEU A 146 -0.25 3.63 6.52
N ARG A 147 0.73 3.11 7.28
CA ARG A 147 2.09 2.86 6.74
C ARG A 147 2.03 1.91 5.55
N LEU A 148 1.18 0.89 5.61
CA LEU A 148 0.98 -0.07 4.52
C LEU A 148 0.38 0.60 3.28
N ILE A 149 -0.67 1.42 3.43
CA ILE A 149 -1.28 2.19 2.33
C ILE A 149 -0.25 3.13 1.70
N VAL A 150 0.47 3.92 2.50
CA VAL A 150 1.47 4.87 1.98
C VAL A 150 2.58 4.12 1.26
N GLY A 151 3.05 2.99 1.80
CA GLY A 151 4.06 2.15 1.17
C GLY A 151 3.61 1.56 -0.17
N LEU A 152 2.40 1.00 -0.24
CA LEU A 152 1.83 0.40 -1.44
C LEU A 152 1.50 1.44 -2.52
N THR A 153 0.94 2.59 -2.15
CA THR A 153 0.66 3.68 -3.08
C THR A 153 1.94 4.26 -3.68
N ALA A 154 2.97 4.46 -2.86
CA ALA A 154 4.28 4.89 -3.34
C ALA A 154 4.91 3.83 -4.28
N LEU A 155 4.77 2.54 -3.96
CA LEU A 155 5.24 1.45 -4.83
C LEU A 155 4.54 1.45 -6.19
N PHE A 156 3.22 1.68 -6.20
CA PHE A 156 2.44 1.76 -7.43
C PHE A 156 2.88 2.93 -8.31
N ILE A 157 3.05 4.12 -7.71
CA ILE A 157 3.56 5.31 -8.40
C ILE A 157 4.96 5.02 -8.99
N SER A 158 5.82 4.35 -8.23
CA SER A 158 7.16 3.96 -8.67
C SER A 158 7.10 3.03 -9.89
N MET A 159 6.25 2.01 -9.83
CA MET A 159 6.07 1.06 -10.92
C MET A 159 5.51 1.74 -12.19
N ALA A 160 4.47 2.57 -12.04
CA ALA A 160 3.88 3.29 -13.16
C ALA A 160 4.89 4.23 -13.83
N THR A 161 5.59 5.06 -13.05
CA THR A 161 6.56 6.01 -13.60
C THR A 161 7.78 5.30 -14.19
N MET A 162 8.21 4.16 -13.63
CA MET A 162 9.26 3.34 -14.23
C MET A 162 8.84 2.76 -15.58
N THR A 163 7.59 2.28 -15.74
CA THR A 163 7.12 1.80 -17.06
C THR A 163 7.08 2.91 -18.10
N VAL A 164 6.71 4.14 -17.71
CA VAL A 164 6.76 5.33 -18.58
C VAL A 164 8.20 5.65 -18.98
N ALA A 165 9.14 5.67 -18.02
CA ALA A 165 10.56 5.90 -18.29
C ALA A 165 11.11 4.85 -19.26
N PHE A 166 10.79 3.58 -19.06
CA PHE A 166 11.18 2.51 -19.97
C PHE A 166 10.63 2.70 -21.38
N CYS A 167 9.34 3.04 -21.53
CA CYS A 167 8.75 3.34 -22.84
C CYS A 167 9.51 4.49 -23.52
N MET A 168 9.75 5.59 -22.81
CA MET A 168 10.48 6.74 -23.37
C MET A 168 11.91 6.38 -23.76
N ALA A 169 12.60 5.56 -22.98
CA ALA A 169 13.94 5.07 -23.30
C ALA A 169 13.95 4.30 -24.65
N PHE A 170 12.96 3.44 -24.88
CA PHE A 170 12.82 2.72 -26.16
C PHE A 170 12.49 3.64 -27.32
N PHE A 171 11.59 4.61 -27.14
CA PHE A 171 11.30 5.61 -28.18
C PHE A 171 12.51 6.48 -28.53
N ILE A 172 13.34 6.82 -27.54
CA ILE A 172 14.61 7.55 -27.76
C ILE A 172 15.60 6.66 -28.52
N ALA A 173 15.77 5.40 -28.09
CA ALA A 173 16.72 4.47 -28.70
C ALA A 173 16.40 4.13 -30.16
N TYR A 174 15.12 3.90 -30.49
CA TYR A 174 14.67 3.52 -31.83
C TYR A 174 14.22 4.69 -32.70
N ARG A 175 14.53 5.93 -32.30
CA ARG A 175 14.04 7.14 -32.96
C ARG A 175 14.37 7.22 -34.46
N ARG A 176 15.54 6.71 -34.86
CA ARG A 176 16.02 6.69 -36.26
C ARG A 176 15.76 5.36 -36.97
N GLY A 177 15.17 4.38 -36.28
CA GLY A 177 14.88 3.03 -36.76
C GLY A 177 13.38 2.74 -36.90
N SER A 178 13.04 1.48 -37.13
CA SER A 178 11.64 1.05 -37.29
C SER A 178 10.84 1.19 -35.98
N MET A 179 9.78 2.00 -35.99
CA MET A 179 8.93 2.26 -34.82
C MET A 179 8.07 1.07 -34.36
N TRP A 180 8.03 -0.02 -35.13
CA TRP A 180 7.25 -1.20 -34.79
C TRP A 180 7.73 -1.87 -33.49
N ILE A 181 9.04 -1.85 -33.22
CA ILE A 181 9.65 -2.43 -32.02
C ILE A 181 9.23 -1.68 -30.74
N PRO A 182 9.42 -0.35 -30.59
CA PRO A 182 8.99 0.37 -29.40
C PRO A 182 7.47 0.34 -29.18
N VAL A 183 6.67 0.33 -30.25
CA VAL A 183 5.21 0.21 -30.14
C VAL A 183 4.83 -1.16 -29.59
N LEU A 184 5.42 -2.26 -30.09
CA LEU A 184 5.16 -3.60 -29.57
C LEU A 184 5.52 -3.70 -28.09
N ILE A 185 6.68 -3.19 -27.69
CA ILE A 185 7.13 -3.21 -26.29
C ILE A 185 6.19 -2.39 -25.40
N ALA A 186 5.78 -1.19 -25.84
CA ALA A 186 4.83 -0.38 -25.09
C ALA A 186 3.48 -1.09 -24.88
N THR A 187 2.98 -1.81 -25.90
CA THR A 187 1.75 -2.59 -25.76
C THR A 187 1.89 -3.75 -24.78
N LEU A 188 3.04 -4.43 -24.77
CA LEU A 188 3.33 -5.52 -23.83
C LEU A 188 3.42 -5.02 -22.38
N GLN A 189 3.99 -3.83 -22.18
CA GLN A 189 4.16 -3.19 -20.86
C GLN A 189 2.83 -2.80 -20.19
N LEU A 190 1.75 -2.69 -20.97
CA LEU A 190 0.42 -2.40 -20.44
C LEU A 190 -0.13 -3.56 -19.59
N VAL A 191 0.31 -4.80 -19.87
CA VAL A 191 -0.18 -6.00 -19.18
C VAL A 191 0.22 -6.01 -17.69
N PRO A 192 1.50 -5.80 -17.30
CA PRO A 192 1.87 -5.70 -15.87
C PRO A 192 1.16 -4.57 -15.12
N VAL A 193 1.00 -3.40 -15.75
CA VAL A 193 0.37 -2.22 -15.12
C VAL A 193 -1.11 -2.46 -14.85
N THR A 194 -1.82 -3.03 -15.82
CA THR A 194 -3.24 -3.36 -15.69
C THR A 194 -3.48 -4.48 -14.68
N LEU A 195 -2.63 -5.51 -14.66
CA LEU A 195 -2.68 -6.58 -13.66
C LEU A 195 -2.42 -6.04 -12.25
N PHE A 196 -1.44 -5.14 -12.09
CA PHE A 196 -1.16 -4.54 -10.79
C PHE A 196 -2.32 -3.68 -10.30
N LEU A 197 -2.91 -2.85 -11.19
CA LEU A 197 -4.12 -2.10 -10.88
C LEU A 197 -5.24 -3.03 -10.42
N TYR A 198 -5.52 -4.11 -11.17
CA TYR A 198 -6.60 -5.03 -10.85
C TYR A 198 -6.40 -5.75 -9.49
N LEU A 199 -5.16 -6.15 -9.17
CA LEU A 199 -4.84 -6.88 -7.94
C LEU A 199 -4.79 -5.99 -6.69
N PHE A 200 -4.21 -4.79 -6.80
CA PHE A 200 -3.99 -3.92 -5.64
C PHE A 200 -5.15 -2.95 -5.38
N TYR A 201 -5.98 -2.66 -6.38
CA TYR A 201 -7.14 -1.79 -6.21
C TYR A 201 -8.13 -2.28 -5.13
N PRO A 202 -8.60 -3.55 -5.11
CA PRO A 202 -9.49 -4.01 -4.06
C PRO A 202 -8.84 -3.96 -2.68
N LEU A 203 -7.56 -4.32 -2.58
CA LEU A 203 -6.80 -4.27 -1.33
C LEU A 203 -6.69 -2.82 -0.79
N LEU A 204 -6.38 -1.85 -1.66
CA LEU A 204 -6.27 -0.45 -1.27
C LEU A 204 -7.62 0.13 -0.84
N ILE A 205 -8.71 -0.24 -1.52
CA ILE A 205 -10.07 0.13 -1.14
C ILE A 205 -10.42 -0.46 0.21
N ASP A 206 -10.19 -1.75 0.42
CA ASP A 206 -10.52 -2.42 1.68
C ASP A 206 -9.79 -1.78 2.86
N ILE A 207 -8.49 -1.50 2.73
CA ILE A 207 -7.71 -0.84 3.81
C ILE A 207 -8.19 0.61 4.00
N PHE A 208 -8.49 1.34 2.92
CA PHE A 208 -8.98 2.72 3.00
C PHE A 208 -10.35 2.80 3.68
N PHE A 209 -11.31 1.96 3.26
CA PHE A 209 -12.63 1.89 3.89
C PHE A 209 -12.55 1.40 5.35
N SER A 210 -11.73 0.39 5.64
CA SER A 210 -11.51 -0.08 7.01
C SER A 210 -10.93 1.03 7.91
N THR A 211 -9.99 1.81 7.39
CA THR A 211 -9.29 2.84 8.19
C THR A 211 -10.07 4.15 8.31
N PHE A 212 -10.77 4.59 7.25
CA PHE A 212 -11.45 5.88 7.20
C PHE A 212 -12.98 5.80 7.35
N TYR A 213 -13.61 4.72 6.87
CA TYR A 213 -15.07 4.61 6.80
C TYR A 213 -15.69 3.74 7.90
N SER A 214 -14.91 2.91 8.59
CA SER A 214 -15.39 2.10 9.73
C SER A 214 -16.03 2.96 10.84
N HIS A 215 -15.52 4.19 11.06
CA HIS A 215 -16.12 5.15 12.00
C HIS A 215 -17.52 5.62 11.56
N SER A 216 -17.85 5.53 10.26
CA SER A 216 -19.19 5.83 9.72
C SER A 216 -20.10 4.60 9.78
N LEU A 217 -19.54 3.40 9.55
CA LEU A 217 -20.28 2.14 9.48
C LEU A 217 -20.85 1.71 10.84
N PHE A 218 -20.16 2.06 11.93
CA PHE A 218 -20.62 1.82 13.29
C PHE A 218 -21.14 3.06 14.01
N ASN A 219 -21.40 4.17 13.29
CA ASN A 219 -22.06 5.32 13.89
C ASN A 219 -23.46 4.86 14.36
N PRO A 220 -23.74 4.82 15.68
CA PRO A 220 -25.06 4.42 16.13
C PRO A 220 -26.02 5.49 15.63
N SER A 221 -26.85 5.15 14.65
CA SER A 221 -28.06 5.90 14.36
C SER A 221 -28.72 6.19 15.71
N LYS A 222 -28.96 7.48 16.01
CA LYS A 222 -29.56 7.96 17.28
C LYS A 222 -30.83 7.20 17.69
N ARG A 223 -31.42 6.39 16.80
CA ARG A 223 -32.57 5.52 17.08
C ARG A 223 -32.28 4.32 17.97
N MET A 224 -31.06 3.77 18.05
CA MET A 224 -30.82 2.57 18.89
C MET A 224 -30.71 2.90 20.39
N LEU A 225 -30.30 4.12 20.75
CA LEU A 225 -30.19 4.56 22.15
C LEU A 225 -31.53 4.92 22.78
N GLN A 226 -32.61 5.05 21.99
CA GLN A 226 -33.96 5.31 22.52
C GLN A 226 -34.66 4.05 23.04
N TRP A 227 -34.25 2.85 22.60
CA TRP A 227 -34.89 1.59 23.02
C TRP A 227 -34.36 1.03 24.34
N ALA A 228 -33.21 1.52 24.83
CA ALA A 228 -32.61 1.08 26.09
C ALA A 228 -32.98 1.99 27.29
N GLY A 229 -33.81 3.02 27.07
CA GLY A 229 -34.31 3.92 28.13
C GLY A 229 -35.72 3.59 28.64
N ASP A 230 -36.42 2.65 28.00
CA ASP A 230 -37.84 2.35 28.24
C ASP A 230 -38.08 0.90 28.73
N THR A 231 -37.09 0.25 29.35
CA THR A 231 -37.24 -1.03 30.07
C THR A 231 -36.47 -1.00 31.37
#